data_AF-A0A7X7CVQ7-F1
#
_entry.id   AF-A0A7X7CVQ7-F1
#
_cell.length_a   1.000
_cell.length_b   1.000
_cell.length_c   1.000
_cell.angle_alpha   90.00
_cell.angle_beta   90.00
_cell.angle_gamma   90.00
#
_symmetry.space_group_name_H-M   'P 1'
#
loop_
_entity.id
_entity.type
_entity.pdbx_description
1 polymer ?
#
loop_
_entity_poly.entity_id
_entity_poly.type
_entity_poly.pdbx_seq_one_letter_code
_entity_poly.pdbx_strand_id
1 'polypeptide(L)'
;MDPNRFDALTRRTATASTRRDAIRAFAGGGLLAAIGLKAVPAAAQDTCTMDWTGNVRLGPDAGVMIVPGAAQPGELKGTMSLSFGGDGAIEQGQLQLPDGTTMTVVGQATGRALNLRLTDATGRVLVAVGTGEQPISACSGRIDGSLTGPQNGDLGDWHAVASGGTGGAPAGAATDNPIGAPATEPSTTPGGSTDSSEGDSDSSGCASGVVCNGVCCEGAPGLVPDSITCNAGFCECTYSCMSAGCGQGDGFIVNTCGSDPEPHCHSECNVPDDGGDGGDGEGMDDCGGADLLNDPNNCGFCGLVCGSGFCQNGVCAESDPCTPTGRTNCNNQCVDLMTDPNHCGACGLPCGDGWECSGGECFPILN
;
A
#
# COMPACT_ATOMS: atom_id res chain seq x y z
N MET A 1 -10.74 -64.89 10.74
CA MET A 1 -9.52 -64.08 10.86
C MET A 1 -9.05 -64.20 12.30
N ASP A 2 -7.82 -64.65 12.52
CA ASP A 2 -7.31 -65.10 13.83
C ASP A 2 -6.98 -63.89 14.76
N PRO A 3 -7.61 -63.78 15.95
CA PRO A 3 -7.45 -62.65 16.87
C PRO A 3 -6.06 -62.55 17.50
N ASN A 4 -5.21 -63.59 17.40
CA ASN A 4 -3.86 -63.57 17.98
C ASN A 4 -2.81 -62.80 17.15
N ARG A 5 -3.15 -62.41 15.90
CA ARG A 5 -2.25 -61.63 15.04
C ARG A 5 -2.31 -60.12 15.28
N PHE A 6 -3.41 -59.60 15.83
CA PHE A 6 -3.53 -58.18 16.16
C PHE A 6 -2.76 -57.80 17.43
N ASP A 7 -2.61 -58.75 18.36
CA ASP A 7 -2.08 -58.49 19.71
C ASP A 7 -0.53 -58.49 19.79
N ALA A 8 0.13 -58.89 18.70
CA ALA A 8 1.60 -58.82 18.55
C ALA A 8 2.06 -57.47 17.97
N LEU A 9 1.19 -56.74 17.27
CA LEU A 9 1.53 -55.44 16.67
C LEU A 9 1.33 -54.29 17.66
N THR A 10 0.32 -54.38 18.55
CA THR A 10 0.03 -53.39 19.60
C THR A 10 1.00 -53.47 20.79
N ARG A 11 1.61 -54.62 21.06
CA ARG A 11 2.65 -54.75 22.10
C ARG A 11 4.05 -54.27 21.68
N ARG A 12 4.27 -53.97 20.38
CA ARG A 12 5.54 -53.39 19.90
C ARG A 12 5.55 -51.87 19.82
N THR A 13 4.41 -51.19 19.96
CA THR A 13 4.32 -49.73 19.79
C THR A 13 3.86 -48.98 21.05
N ALA A 14 3.67 -49.68 22.18
CA ALA A 14 3.24 -49.07 23.44
C ALA A 14 3.99 -49.63 24.66
N THR A 15 5.30 -49.37 24.75
CA THR A 15 5.93 -49.16 26.06
C THR A 15 6.43 -47.73 26.11
N ALA A 16 5.69 -46.93 26.87
CA ALA A 16 6.01 -45.57 27.24
C ALA A 16 7.40 -45.51 27.88
N SER A 17 8.34 -44.81 27.24
CA SER A 17 9.38 -44.10 27.99
C SER A 17 8.94 -42.65 28.12
N THR A 18 8.47 -42.34 29.33
CA THR A 18 8.11 -41.00 29.75
C THR A 18 9.26 -40.02 29.52
N ARG A 19 8.98 -38.84 28.95
CA ARG A 19 9.92 -37.72 28.69
C ARG A 19 10.75 -37.24 29.90
N ARG A 20 10.58 -37.83 31.09
CA ARG A 20 11.31 -37.47 32.31
C ARG A 20 12.59 -38.29 32.58
N ASP A 21 12.82 -39.41 31.89
CA ASP A 21 14.05 -40.22 32.10
C ASP A 21 15.16 -39.99 31.05
N ALA A 22 14.88 -39.30 29.93
CA ALA A 22 15.90 -38.97 28.92
C ALA A 22 16.84 -37.79 29.34
N ILE A 23 16.51 -37.06 30.41
CA ILE A 23 17.29 -35.90 30.87
C ILE A 23 18.38 -36.29 31.87
N ARG A 24 18.44 -37.54 32.35
CA ARG A 24 19.48 -38.00 33.31
C ARG A 24 20.67 -38.74 32.69
N ALA A 25 20.74 -38.86 31.36
CA ALA A 25 21.86 -39.52 30.66
C ALA A 25 22.82 -38.54 29.93
N PHE A 26 22.74 -37.23 30.19
CA PHE A 26 23.65 -36.21 29.63
C PHE A 26 24.66 -35.65 30.64
N ALA A 27 24.93 -36.38 31.72
CA ALA A 27 26.02 -36.06 32.64
C ALA A 27 27.12 -37.14 32.49
N GLY A 28 28.01 -36.94 31.52
CA GLY A 28 29.18 -37.81 31.32
C GLY A 28 29.44 -38.05 29.85
N GLY A 29 30.39 -37.30 29.28
CA GLY A 29 30.74 -37.36 27.88
C GLY A 29 31.17 -38.76 27.41
N GLY A 30 30.97 -39.00 26.11
CA GLY A 30 31.63 -40.08 25.39
C GLY A 30 30.73 -41.25 25.00
N LEU A 31 29.77 -41.05 24.09
CA LEU A 31 29.21 -42.16 23.30
C LEU A 31 28.56 -41.70 21.98
N LEU A 32 29.28 -40.94 21.15
CA LEU A 32 28.84 -40.63 19.77
C LEU A 32 29.75 -41.23 18.67
N ALA A 33 30.65 -42.16 19.01
CA ALA A 33 31.63 -42.70 18.05
C ALA A 33 31.34 -44.13 17.55
N ALA A 34 30.28 -44.81 18.01
CA ALA A 34 30.11 -46.26 17.77
C ALA A 34 28.98 -46.65 16.80
N ILE A 35 28.24 -45.68 16.26
CA ILE A 35 27.29 -45.93 15.18
C ILE A 35 27.73 -45.01 14.05
N GLY A 36 28.20 -45.56 12.93
CA GLY A 36 28.69 -44.84 11.75
C GLY A 36 27.62 -44.00 11.02
N LEU A 37 26.63 -43.47 11.75
CA LEU A 37 25.76 -42.40 11.32
C LEU A 37 26.62 -41.15 11.18
N LYS A 38 27.14 -40.93 9.97
CA LYS A 38 27.55 -39.58 9.56
C LYS A 38 26.37 -38.67 9.86
N ALA A 39 26.60 -37.62 10.65
CA ALA A 39 25.65 -36.53 10.76
C ALA A 39 25.33 -36.09 9.34
N VAL A 40 24.08 -36.29 8.90
CA VAL A 40 23.60 -35.68 7.67
C VAL A 40 23.62 -34.18 7.97
N PRO A 41 24.43 -33.37 7.27
CA PRO A 41 24.35 -31.93 7.47
C PRO A 41 22.89 -31.54 7.20
N ALA A 42 22.27 -30.82 8.14
CA ALA A 42 20.99 -30.18 7.87
C ALA A 42 21.18 -29.38 6.56
N ALA A 43 20.36 -29.65 5.55
CA ALA A 43 20.39 -28.89 4.32
C ALA A 43 20.30 -27.41 4.71
N ALA A 44 21.28 -26.61 4.28
CA ALA A 44 21.21 -25.16 4.44
C ALA A 44 19.89 -24.73 3.78
N GLN A 45 18.94 -24.24 4.56
CA GLN A 45 17.78 -23.59 3.98
C GLN A 45 18.30 -22.32 3.33
N ASP A 46 18.05 -22.16 2.03
CA ASP A 46 18.43 -20.99 1.24
C ASP A 46 17.71 -19.77 1.81
N THR A 47 18.34 -19.18 2.83
CA THR A 47 17.81 -18.03 3.54
C THR A 47 18.15 -16.82 2.70
N CYS A 48 17.12 -16.09 2.30
CA CYS A 48 17.27 -14.83 1.61
C CYS A 48 17.52 -13.72 2.62
N THR A 49 18.65 -13.03 2.49
CA THR A 49 19.03 -11.94 3.38
C THR A 49 18.86 -10.60 2.66
N MET A 50 18.29 -9.61 3.34
CA MET A 50 18.05 -8.29 2.77
C MET A 50 18.40 -7.21 3.77
N ASP A 51 19.02 -6.14 3.28
CA ASP A 51 19.17 -4.91 4.07
C ASP A 51 17.83 -4.18 4.05
N TRP A 52 17.21 -4.02 5.22
CA TRP A 52 15.87 -3.48 5.39
C TRP A 52 15.91 -2.07 6.00
N THR A 53 15.11 -1.16 5.45
CA THR A 53 14.84 0.17 6.01
C THR A 53 13.36 0.50 5.89
N GLY A 54 12.63 0.55 7.00
CA GLY A 54 11.26 1.06 7.07
C GLY A 54 11.20 2.43 7.74
N ASN A 55 10.26 3.27 7.33
CA ASN A 55 10.05 4.61 7.89
C ASN A 55 8.58 4.82 8.19
N VAL A 56 8.23 5.10 9.43
CA VAL A 56 6.92 5.65 9.81
C VAL A 56 6.91 7.14 9.46
N ARG A 57 5.98 7.57 8.62
CA ARG A 57 5.87 8.96 8.12
C ARG A 57 4.71 9.72 8.74
N LEU A 58 3.63 9.01 9.04
CA LEU A 58 2.43 9.54 9.66
C LEU A 58 2.05 8.64 10.82
N GLY A 59 1.49 9.23 11.87
CA GLY A 59 1.00 8.51 13.05
C GLY A 59 1.82 8.76 14.32
N PRO A 60 1.41 8.14 15.44
CA PRO A 60 2.05 8.32 16.74
C PRO A 60 3.57 8.14 16.77
N ASP A 61 4.12 7.23 15.96
CA ASP A 61 5.56 6.92 15.98
C ASP A 61 6.41 7.71 14.98
N ALA A 62 5.82 8.55 14.13
CA ALA A 62 6.56 9.32 13.12
C ALA A 62 7.64 10.25 13.71
N GLY A 63 7.43 10.74 14.94
CA GLY A 63 8.35 11.62 15.66
C GLY A 63 9.23 10.92 16.70
N VAL A 64 9.16 9.59 16.81
CA VAL A 64 9.78 8.82 17.90
C VAL A 64 10.99 8.04 17.41
N MET A 65 12.05 7.99 18.20
CA MET A 65 13.19 7.09 17.94
C MET A 65 12.81 5.66 18.31
N ILE A 66 12.26 4.91 17.34
CA ILE A 66 11.74 3.56 17.57
C ILE A 66 12.89 2.57 17.86
N VAL A 67 14.01 2.69 17.14
CA VAL A 67 15.19 1.82 17.31
C VAL A 67 16.38 2.64 17.82
N PRO A 68 17.10 2.15 18.85
CA PRO A 68 18.37 2.75 19.25
C PRO A 68 19.37 2.76 18.09
N GLY A 69 19.86 3.96 17.73
CA GLY A 69 20.82 4.13 16.62
C GLY A 69 20.20 4.33 15.24
N ALA A 70 18.88 4.49 15.15
CA ALA A 70 18.23 4.99 13.93
C ALA A 70 18.78 6.36 13.53
N ALA A 71 18.83 6.65 12.23
CA ALA A 71 19.34 7.94 11.72
C ALA A 71 18.33 9.08 11.90
N GLN A 72 17.05 8.75 11.96
CA GLN A 72 15.93 9.69 12.06
C GLN A 72 14.76 9.07 12.85
N PRO A 73 13.86 9.89 13.41
CA PRO A 73 12.63 9.40 14.01
C PRO A 73 11.78 8.59 13.01
N GLY A 74 11.02 7.62 13.52
CA GLY A 74 10.19 6.73 12.70
C GLY A 74 10.95 5.62 11.95
N GLU A 75 12.29 5.61 11.96
CA GLU A 75 13.07 4.65 11.18
C GLU A 75 13.27 3.30 11.90
N LEU A 76 13.04 2.23 11.14
CA LEU A 76 13.22 0.83 11.48
C LEU A 76 14.23 0.20 10.51
N LYS A 77 15.51 0.22 10.87
CA LYS A 77 16.59 -0.33 10.05
C LYS A 77 17.10 -1.66 10.61
N GLY A 78 17.36 -2.63 9.75
CA GLY A 78 17.87 -3.93 10.17
C GLY A 78 18.22 -4.86 9.02
N THR A 79 18.50 -6.11 9.36
CA THR A 79 18.74 -7.19 8.40
C THR A 79 17.56 -8.16 8.45
N MET A 80 16.89 -8.32 7.31
CA MET A 80 15.79 -9.26 7.10
C MET A 80 16.32 -10.59 6.60
N SER A 81 15.87 -11.69 7.17
CA SER A 81 16.21 -13.06 6.77
C SER A 81 14.91 -13.83 6.53
N LEU A 82 14.65 -14.28 5.31
CA LEU A 82 13.44 -15.01 4.93
C LEU A 82 13.78 -16.39 4.40
N SER A 83 12.96 -17.38 4.72
CA SER A 83 12.99 -18.70 4.09
C SER A 83 11.66 -18.94 3.40
N PHE A 84 11.71 -19.41 2.14
CA PHE A 84 10.53 -19.60 1.31
C PHE A 84 10.14 -21.07 1.21
N GLY A 85 8.86 -21.36 1.47
CA GLY A 85 8.23 -22.62 1.13
C GLY A 85 8.06 -22.77 -0.39
N GLY A 86 7.78 -23.99 -0.84
CA GLY A 86 7.59 -24.28 -2.28
C GLY A 86 6.39 -23.58 -2.91
N ASP A 87 5.46 -23.08 -2.11
CA ASP A 87 4.29 -22.29 -2.50
C ASP A 87 4.49 -20.78 -2.31
N GLY A 88 5.67 -20.34 -1.86
CA GLY A 88 5.95 -18.94 -1.54
C GLY A 88 5.63 -18.55 -0.09
N ALA A 89 5.16 -19.48 0.75
CA ALA A 89 4.92 -19.20 2.17
C ALA A 89 6.21 -18.86 2.91
N ILE A 90 6.13 -17.89 3.82
CA ILE A 90 7.20 -17.54 4.74
C ILE A 90 6.72 -17.91 6.14
N GLU A 91 7.18 -19.05 6.66
CA GLU A 91 6.79 -19.54 7.99
C GLU A 91 7.77 -19.14 9.08
N GLN A 92 9.03 -18.89 8.73
CA GLN A 92 10.13 -18.64 9.67
C GLN A 92 11.09 -17.58 9.12
N GLY A 93 10.65 -16.31 9.11
CA GLY A 93 11.50 -15.17 8.83
C GLY A 93 11.86 -14.37 10.09
N GLN A 94 12.86 -13.51 9.97
CA GLN A 94 13.31 -12.63 11.05
C GLN A 94 13.79 -11.28 10.52
N LEU A 95 13.40 -10.20 11.17
CA LEU A 95 14.09 -8.90 11.06
C LEU A 95 14.93 -8.70 12.31
N GLN A 96 16.24 -8.56 12.15
CA GLN A 96 17.16 -8.26 13.25
C GLN A 96 17.60 -6.80 13.19
N LEU A 97 17.38 -6.08 14.29
CA LEU A 97 17.76 -4.68 14.47
C LEU A 97 19.21 -4.57 15.02
N PRO A 98 19.88 -3.42 14.85
CA PRO A 98 21.27 -3.22 15.28
C PRO A 98 21.54 -3.42 16.78
N ASP A 99 20.53 -3.21 17.62
CA ASP A 99 20.59 -3.41 19.07
C ASP A 99 20.47 -4.91 19.47
N GLY A 100 20.32 -5.80 18.48
CA GLY A 100 20.12 -7.23 18.67
C GLY A 100 18.65 -7.63 18.85
N THR A 101 17.73 -6.67 18.93
CA THR A 101 16.29 -6.94 18.96
C THR A 101 15.87 -7.66 17.69
N THR A 102 14.97 -8.62 17.83
CA THR A 102 14.48 -9.41 16.69
C THR A 102 12.96 -9.37 16.62
N MET A 103 12.45 -9.26 15.41
CA MET A 103 11.03 -9.41 15.10
C MET A 103 10.86 -10.69 14.30
N THR A 104 9.86 -11.48 14.68
CA THR A 104 9.44 -12.65 13.90
C THR A 104 8.70 -12.20 12.66
N VAL A 105 8.90 -12.88 11.53
CA VAL A 105 8.31 -12.51 10.25
C VAL A 105 7.63 -13.72 9.65
N VAL A 106 6.35 -13.54 9.31
CA VAL A 106 5.56 -14.49 8.55
C VAL A 106 4.94 -13.79 7.35
N GLY A 107 4.60 -14.53 6.30
CA GLY A 107 4.08 -13.88 5.11
C GLY A 107 3.97 -14.78 3.89
N GLN A 108 3.86 -14.12 2.74
CA GLN A 108 3.74 -14.73 1.43
C GLN A 108 4.58 -13.95 0.41
N ALA A 109 5.30 -14.70 -0.42
CA ALA A 109 6.07 -14.20 -1.55
C ALA A 109 5.59 -14.88 -2.83
N THR A 110 5.01 -14.12 -3.76
CA THR A 110 4.45 -14.67 -5.01
C THR A 110 4.90 -13.85 -6.20
N GLY A 111 5.74 -14.44 -7.05
CA GLY A 111 6.37 -13.69 -8.13
C GLY A 111 7.14 -12.50 -7.56
N ARG A 112 6.73 -11.28 -7.92
CA ARG A 112 7.32 -10.02 -7.44
C ARG A 112 6.65 -9.44 -6.20
N ALA A 113 5.51 -9.99 -5.78
CA ALA A 113 4.75 -9.46 -4.64
C ALA A 113 5.27 -10.05 -3.32
N LEU A 114 5.31 -9.22 -2.28
CA LEU A 114 5.72 -9.59 -0.93
C LEU A 114 4.74 -9.01 0.09
N ASN A 115 4.14 -9.88 0.90
CA ASN A 115 3.25 -9.51 2.00
C ASN A 115 3.81 -10.07 3.31
N LEU A 116 4.19 -9.20 4.24
CA LEU A 116 4.83 -9.57 5.50
C LEU A 116 4.03 -9.06 6.70
N ARG A 117 3.98 -9.89 7.73
CA ARG A 117 3.59 -9.52 9.08
C ARG A 117 4.79 -9.73 9.99
N LEU A 118 5.26 -8.65 10.58
CA LEU A 118 6.36 -8.64 11.54
C LEU A 118 5.77 -8.53 12.95
N THR A 119 6.31 -9.26 13.92
CA THR A 119 5.85 -9.20 15.31
C THR A 119 7.03 -9.21 16.26
N ASP A 120 7.10 -8.21 17.15
CA ASP A 120 8.14 -8.11 18.16
C ASP A 120 7.84 -8.98 19.41
N ALA A 121 8.79 -9.03 20.35
CA ALA A 121 8.64 -9.79 21.58
C ALA A 121 7.53 -9.30 22.52
N THR A 122 7.07 -8.05 22.34
CA THR A 122 5.97 -7.46 23.11
C THR A 122 4.60 -7.70 22.46
N GLY A 123 4.58 -8.24 21.24
CA GLY A 123 3.36 -8.49 20.46
C GLY A 123 2.93 -7.31 19.57
N ARG A 124 3.76 -6.26 19.43
CA ARG A 124 3.49 -5.20 18.46
C ARG A 124 3.67 -5.73 17.05
N VAL A 125 2.80 -5.29 16.15
CA VAL A 125 2.72 -5.81 14.79
C VAL A 125 3.06 -4.70 13.80
N LEU A 126 3.92 -5.03 12.84
CA LEU A 126 4.16 -4.26 11.63
C LEU A 126 3.61 -5.06 10.45
N VAL A 127 2.98 -4.39 9.50
CA VAL A 127 2.59 -5.00 8.22
C VAL A 127 3.35 -4.28 7.12
N ALA A 128 3.96 -5.05 6.23
CA ALA A 128 4.68 -4.53 5.09
C ALA A 128 4.23 -5.23 3.81
N VAL A 129 3.80 -4.43 2.83
CA VAL A 129 3.36 -4.93 1.52
C VAL A 129 4.18 -4.23 0.46
N GLY A 130 4.81 -4.99 -0.43
CA GLY A 130 5.70 -4.42 -1.43
C GLY A 130 5.89 -5.26 -2.68
N THR A 131 6.63 -4.69 -3.62
CA THR A 131 6.91 -5.28 -4.93
C THR A 131 8.41 -5.24 -5.22
N GLY A 132 8.96 -6.35 -5.73
CA GLY A 132 10.35 -6.50 -6.10
C GLY A 132 10.65 -6.22 -7.57
N GLU A 133 11.86 -5.73 -7.84
CA GLU A 133 12.46 -5.61 -9.18
C GLU A 133 12.67 -6.96 -9.86
N GLN A 134 12.69 -8.05 -9.09
CA GLN A 134 12.78 -9.44 -9.55
C GLN A 134 11.80 -10.31 -8.75
N PRO A 135 11.54 -11.55 -9.18
CA PRO A 135 10.82 -12.50 -8.34
C PRO A 135 11.48 -12.59 -6.95
N ILE A 136 10.70 -12.50 -5.88
CA ILE A 136 11.21 -12.45 -4.50
C ILE A 136 12.06 -13.68 -4.17
N SER A 137 11.67 -14.84 -4.71
CA SER A 137 12.41 -16.09 -4.59
C SER A 137 13.80 -16.05 -5.22
N ALA A 138 14.06 -15.14 -6.17
CA ALA A 138 15.39 -14.93 -6.75
C ALA A 138 16.35 -14.21 -5.79
N CYS A 139 15.85 -13.70 -4.66
CA CYS A 139 16.63 -13.04 -3.61
C CYS A 139 17.66 -12.03 -4.13
N SER A 140 17.21 -11.17 -5.04
CA SER A 140 18.08 -10.17 -5.67
C SER A 140 17.28 -8.94 -6.07
N GLY A 141 17.98 -7.82 -6.17
CA GLY A 141 17.38 -6.53 -6.53
C GLY A 141 16.70 -5.84 -5.36
N ARG A 142 16.03 -4.73 -5.70
CA ARG A 142 15.31 -3.89 -4.75
C ARG A 142 13.88 -4.37 -4.55
N ILE A 143 13.36 -4.13 -3.37
CA ILE A 143 11.97 -4.36 -3.01
C ILE A 143 11.49 -3.15 -2.23
N ASP A 144 10.35 -2.60 -2.64
CA ASP A 144 9.82 -1.35 -2.12
C ASP A 144 8.34 -1.50 -1.81
N GLY A 145 7.84 -0.78 -0.82
CA GLY A 145 6.44 -0.90 -0.45
C GLY A 145 5.95 0.02 0.65
N SER A 146 4.70 -0.26 1.04
CA SER A 146 4.00 0.43 2.12
C SER A 146 4.18 -0.30 3.45
N LEU A 147 4.15 0.49 4.53
CA LEU A 147 4.32 0.05 5.90
C LEU A 147 3.14 0.53 6.76
N THR A 148 2.65 -0.32 7.64
CA THR A 148 1.64 0.04 8.65
C THR A 148 2.06 -0.50 10.02
N GLY A 149 1.78 0.28 11.07
CA GLY A 149 2.27 -0.01 12.43
C GLY A 149 3.62 0.64 12.75
N PRO A 150 4.17 0.46 13.96
CA PRO A 150 3.76 -0.55 14.94
C PRO A 150 2.59 -0.15 15.86
N GLN A 151 2.25 1.14 15.94
CA GLN A 151 1.04 1.61 16.61
C GLN A 151 -0.12 1.77 15.63
N ASN A 152 -1.34 1.79 16.18
CA ASN A 152 -2.51 2.06 15.37
C ASN A 152 -2.46 3.50 14.85
N GLY A 153 -2.67 3.66 13.54
CA GLY A 153 -2.54 4.96 12.85
C GLY A 153 -1.15 5.25 12.29
N ASP A 154 -0.15 4.38 12.53
CA ASP A 154 1.15 4.52 11.88
C ASP A 154 1.10 4.08 10.42
N LEU A 155 1.55 4.94 9.53
CA LEU A 155 1.66 4.72 8.09
C LEU A 155 3.02 5.18 7.59
N GLY A 156 3.55 4.48 6.59
CA GLY A 156 4.83 4.81 6.03
C GLY A 156 5.26 3.96 4.84
N ASP A 157 6.57 3.98 4.60
CA ASP A 157 7.22 3.31 3.48
C ASP A 157 8.31 2.37 3.97
N TRP A 158 8.71 1.44 3.12
CA TRP A 158 9.91 0.66 3.36
C TRP A 158 10.63 0.32 2.05
N HIS A 159 11.92 0.09 2.20
CA HIS A 159 12.84 -0.32 1.16
C HIS A 159 13.71 -1.46 1.66
N ALA A 160 13.96 -2.45 0.81
CA ALA A 160 14.96 -3.46 1.05
C ALA A 160 15.81 -3.75 -0.20
N VAL A 161 17.06 -4.14 0.05
CA VAL A 161 17.95 -4.64 -1.00
C VAL A 161 18.29 -6.09 -0.68
N ALA A 162 17.81 -7.01 -1.52
CA ALA A 162 18.09 -8.42 -1.35
C ALA A 162 19.51 -8.75 -1.82
N SER A 163 20.26 -9.45 -0.97
CA SER A 163 21.59 -9.98 -1.26
C SER A 163 21.54 -11.50 -1.13
N GLY A 164 21.90 -12.18 -2.22
CA GLY A 164 21.51 -13.57 -2.51
C GLY A 164 21.63 -14.57 -1.36
N GLY A 165 20.60 -15.40 -1.21
CA GLY A 165 20.68 -16.70 -0.56
C GLY A 165 21.51 -17.66 -1.42
N THR A 166 22.35 -18.46 -0.78
CA THR A 166 23.23 -19.41 -1.49
C THR A 166 22.50 -20.70 -1.86
N GLY A 167 21.60 -20.68 -2.86
CA GLY A 167 21.22 -21.95 -3.46
C GLY A 167 20.24 -21.94 -4.64
N GLY A 168 20.57 -22.85 -5.56
CA GLY A 168 19.59 -23.70 -6.24
C GLY A 168 18.71 -23.02 -7.28
N ALA A 169 19.24 -22.83 -8.49
CA ALA A 169 18.38 -22.75 -9.67
C ALA A 169 17.37 -23.91 -9.66
N PRO A 170 16.08 -23.69 -9.96
CA PRO A 170 15.12 -24.77 -10.10
C PRO A 170 15.59 -25.71 -11.22
N ALA A 171 16.02 -26.91 -10.84
CA ALA A 171 16.32 -27.97 -11.78
C ALA A 171 15.00 -28.44 -12.42
N GLY A 172 14.71 -27.98 -13.64
CA GLY A 172 13.50 -28.43 -14.32
C GLY A 172 13.14 -27.76 -15.65
N ALA A 173 14.09 -27.50 -16.54
CA ALA A 173 13.81 -27.41 -17.99
C ALA A 173 15.09 -27.67 -18.80
N ALA A 174 15.32 -28.94 -19.11
CA ALA A 174 16.23 -29.40 -20.15
C ALA A 174 15.60 -29.07 -21.53
N THR A 175 16.27 -28.79 -22.66
CA THR A 175 17.66 -28.93 -23.14
C THR A 175 17.88 -28.00 -24.33
N ASP A 176 19.11 -27.55 -24.50
CA ASP A 176 19.70 -26.86 -25.67
C ASP A 176 19.41 -27.50 -27.04
N ASN A 177 19.34 -26.70 -28.13
CA ASN A 177 20.49 -26.50 -29.03
C ASN A 177 20.28 -25.38 -30.10
N PRO A 178 21.37 -24.75 -30.63
CA PRO A 178 21.38 -23.47 -31.32
C PRO A 178 21.66 -23.56 -32.84
N ILE A 179 21.22 -22.55 -33.62
CA ILE A 179 21.70 -22.18 -34.97
C ILE A 179 21.33 -20.68 -35.11
N GLY A 180 22.17 -19.69 -35.42
CA GLY A 180 23.25 -19.56 -36.40
C GLY A 180 22.86 -18.41 -37.35
N ALA A 181 23.61 -17.29 -37.32
CA ALA A 181 23.42 -16.16 -38.26
C ALA A 181 23.61 -16.59 -39.73
N PRO A 182 23.08 -15.85 -40.72
CA PRO A 182 23.99 -15.08 -41.58
C PRO A 182 23.41 -13.78 -42.20
N ALA A 183 24.23 -13.18 -43.07
CA ALA A 183 24.25 -11.82 -43.58
C ALA A 183 23.38 -11.51 -44.83
N THR A 184 23.41 -10.21 -45.16
CA THR A 184 22.84 -9.35 -46.23
C THR A 184 22.91 -9.82 -47.71
N GLU A 185 21.75 -9.73 -48.41
CA GLU A 185 21.40 -9.09 -49.75
C GLU A 185 22.25 -9.34 -51.05
N PRO A 186 21.75 -9.16 -52.32
CA PRO A 186 20.44 -8.65 -52.82
C PRO A 186 19.78 -9.32 -54.09
N SER A 187 18.51 -8.96 -54.33
CA SER A 187 17.79 -8.66 -55.62
C SER A 187 17.81 -9.59 -56.86
N THR A 188 16.63 -10.08 -57.29
CA THR A 188 15.94 -9.73 -58.58
C THR A 188 14.56 -10.43 -58.72
N THR A 189 13.51 -9.65 -59.00
CA THR A 189 12.10 -9.99 -59.34
C THR A 189 11.93 -10.28 -60.86
N PRO A 190 10.73 -10.59 -61.45
CA PRO A 190 9.43 -10.97 -60.88
C PRO A 190 8.65 -12.11 -61.62
N GLY A 191 7.62 -12.67 -60.97
CA GLY A 191 6.34 -13.00 -61.63
C GLY A 191 5.71 -14.37 -61.32
N GLY A 192 4.59 -14.38 -60.59
CA GLY A 192 3.53 -15.41 -60.71
C GLY A 192 2.94 -15.98 -59.41
N SER A 193 1.95 -15.26 -58.83
CA SER A 193 0.71 -15.72 -58.12
C SER A 193 0.57 -17.20 -57.71
N THR A 194 0.11 -17.63 -56.52
CA THR A 194 -0.62 -17.08 -55.34
C THR A 194 -0.56 -18.22 -54.30
N ASP A 195 0.32 -18.14 -53.31
CA ASP A 195 0.16 -17.64 -51.93
C ASP A 195 -0.50 -18.63 -50.95
N SER A 196 0.28 -18.92 -49.91
CA SER A 196 0.02 -19.69 -48.71
C SER A 196 0.61 -18.83 -47.60
N SER A 197 -0.23 -18.18 -46.80
CA SER A 197 0.24 -17.26 -45.76
C SER A 197 0.14 -17.86 -44.36
N GLU A 198 1.30 -17.85 -43.71
CA GLU A 198 1.48 -17.77 -42.27
C GLU A 198 0.94 -16.41 -41.75
N GLY A 199 0.40 -16.39 -40.53
CA GLY A 199 0.42 -15.24 -39.62
C GLY A 199 -0.40 -14.00 -39.98
N ASP A 200 -1.72 -14.06 -39.86
CA ASP A 200 -2.55 -12.86 -39.76
C ASP A 200 -2.61 -12.39 -38.29
N SER A 201 -1.83 -11.35 -37.97
CA SER A 201 -2.19 -10.40 -36.90
C SER A 201 -3.38 -9.61 -37.37
N ASP A 202 -4.53 -10.25 -37.30
CA ASP A 202 -5.80 -9.70 -37.69
C ASP A 202 -6.19 -8.63 -36.66
N SER A 203 -6.01 -7.37 -37.03
CA SER A 203 -6.68 -6.22 -36.41
C SER A 203 -8.20 -6.23 -36.62
N SER A 204 -8.75 -7.32 -37.18
CA SER A 204 -10.16 -7.50 -37.51
C SER A 204 -11.08 -7.71 -36.30
N GLY A 205 -10.53 -7.87 -35.08
CA GLY A 205 -11.29 -8.01 -33.84
C GLY A 205 -11.16 -6.86 -32.84
N CYS A 206 -10.25 -5.91 -33.07
CA CYS A 206 -10.02 -4.80 -32.15
C CYS A 206 -10.86 -3.58 -32.57
N ALA A 207 -11.81 -3.15 -31.75
CA ALA A 207 -12.68 -2.03 -32.08
C ALA A 207 -11.91 -0.72 -32.33
N SER A 208 -10.77 -0.53 -31.64
CA SER A 208 -9.88 0.61 -31.85
C SER A 208 -8.92 0.46 -33.04
N GLY A 209 -8.77 -0.76 -33.58
CA GLY A 209 -7.74 -1.09 -34.57
C GLY A 209 -6.31 -1.11 -34.03
N VAL A 210 -6.09 -0.89 -32.72
CA VAL A 210 -4.76 -0.86 -32.10
C VAL A 210 -4.58 -2.06 -31.18
N VAL A 211 -3.60 -2.90 -31.50
CA VAL A 211 -3.19 -4.05 -30.68
C VAL A 211 -1.77 -3.80 -30.17
N CYS A 212 -1.58 -3.83 -28.86
CA CYS A 212 -0.30 -3.61 -28.20
C CYS A 212 0.04 -4.84 -27.36
N ASN A 213 1.19 -5.49 -27.62
CA ASN A 213 1.58 -6.76 -26.98
C ASN A 213 0.50 -7.85 -27.01
N GLY A 214 -0.27 -7.92 -28.09
CA GLY A 214 -1.36 -8.90 -28.25
C GLY A 214 -2.65 -8.55 -27.48
N VAL A 215 -2.72 -7.37 -26.85
CA VAL A 215 -3.92 -6.86 -26.17
C VAL A 215 -4.55 -5.75 -27.03
N CYS A 216 -5.88 -5.79 -27.16
CA CYS A 216 -6.65 -4.73 -27.80
C CYS A 216 -6.68 -3.49 -26.90
N CYS A 217 -6.17 -2.36 -27.39
CA CYS A 217 -6.20 -1.11 -26.65
C CYS A 217 -7.58 -0.46 -26.77
N GLU A 218 -8.25 -0.18 -25.66
CA GLU A 218 -9.57 0.48 -25.66
C GLU A 218 -9.59 1.64 -24.68
N GLY A 219 -10.38 2.67 -25.00
CA GLY A 219 -10.58 3.81 -24.13
C GLY A 219 -11.30 3.46 -22.82
N ALA A 220 -11.41 4.45 -21.93
CA ALA A 220 -12.20 4.31 -20.72
C ALA A 220 -13.67 3.96 -21.05
N PRO A 221 -14.37 3.17 -20.22
CA PRO A 221 -15.75 2.79 -20.48
C PRO A 221 -16.66 4.01 -20.74
N GLY A 222 -17.30 4.04 -21.90
CA GLY A 222 -18.21 5.13 -22.27
C GLY A 222 -17.54 6.35 -22.90
N LEU A 223 -16.21 6.39 -22.97
CA LEU A 223 -15.44 7.46 -23.62
C LEU A 223 -14.74 6.94 -24.88
N VAL A 224 -14.56 7.83 -25.85
CA VAL A 224 -13.84 7.53 -27.09
C VAL A 224 -12.61 8.43 -27.17
N PRO A 225 -11.39 7.89 -27.07
CA PRO A 225 -10.17 8.67 -27.17
C PRO A 225 -9.99 9.21 -28.60
N ASP A 226 -9.35 10.38 -28.70
CA ASP A 226 -9.04 11.01 -29.98
C ASP A 226 -7.91 10.27 -30.71
N SER A 227 -6.99 9.67 -29.96
CA SER A 227 -5.97 8.77 -30.50
C SER A 227 -5.58 7.69 -29.50
N ILE A 228 -5.17 6.54 -30.04
CA ILE A 228 -4.67 5.40 -29.29
C ILE A 228 -3.32 5.01 -29.88
N THR A 229 -2.29 4.93 -29.04
CA THR A 229 -0.92 4.58 -29.46
C THR A 229 -0.36 3.45 -28.59
N CYS A 230 0.42 2.55 -29.20
CA CYS A 230 1.19 1.55 -28.45
C CYS A 230 2.60 2.11 -28.19
N ASN A 231 2.88 2.49 -26.94
CA ASN A 231 4.15 3.08 -26.52
C ASN A 231 4.88 2.13 -25.57
N ALA A 232 6.04 1.60 -25.99
CA ALA A 232 6.85 0.66 -25.23
C ALA A 232 6.06 -0.56 -24.67
N GLY A 233 5.01 -0.99 -25.38
CA GLY A 233 4.17 -2.11 -24.95
C GLY A 233 2.97 -1.75 -24.07
N PHE A 234 2.72 -0.46 -23.84
CA PHE A 234 1.55 0.05 -23.13
C PHE A 234 0.61 0.79 -24.08
N CYS A 235 -0.70 0.59 -23.87
CA CYS A 235 -1.74 1.33 -24.57
C CYS A 235 -1.86 2.73 -23.97
N GLU A 236 -1.53 3.74 -24.75
CA GLU A 236 -1.61 5.16 -24.39
C GLU A 236 -2.79 5.79 -25.14
N CYS A 237 -3.71 6.40 -24.40
CA CYS A 237 -4.92 7.03 -24.93
C CYS A 237 -4.82 8.53 -24.74
N THR A 238 -5.10 9.29 -25.80
CA THR A 238 -5.19 10.75 -25.75
C THR A 238 -6.65 11.18 -25.88
N TYR A 239 -7.11 12.01 -24.96
CA TYR A 239 -8.43 12.62 -24.98
C TYR A 239 -8.29 14.14 -25.00
N SER A 240 -8.95 14.83 -25.92
CA SER A 240 -9.26 16.24 -25.72
C SER A 240 -10.17 16.39 -24.51
N CYS A 241 -10.16 17.55 -23.89
CA CYS A 241 -10.98 17.84 -22.72
C CYS A 241 -12.48 17.55 -22.95
N MET A 242 -12.95 17.76 -24.17
CA MET A 242 -14.30 17.37 -24.61
C MET A 242 -14.49 15.85 -24.64
N SER A 243 -13.57 15.11 -25.25
CA SER A 243 -13.62 13.64 -25.36
C SER A 243 -13.38 12.94 -24.02
N ALA A 244 -12.72 13.61 -23.07
CA ALA A 244 -12.50 13.16 -21.71
C ALA A 244 -13.73 13.34 -20.79
N GLY A 245 -14.77 14.05 -21.24
CA GLY A 245 -15.95 14.32 -20.41
C GLY A 245 -15.85 15.55 -19.52
N CYS A 246 -14.78 16.35 -19.60
CA CYS A 246 -14.56 17.53 -18.75
C CYS A 246 -15.57 18.67 -18.97
N GLY A 247 -16.44 18.57 -19.98
CA GLY A 247 -17.48 19.55 -20.30
C GLY A 247 -16.97 20.87 -20.91
N GLN A 248 -15.79 21.35 -20.51
CA GLN A 248 -15.10 22.56 -20.98
C GLN A 248 -13.57 22.35 -20.92
N GLY A 249 -12.80 23.37 -21.30
CA GLY A 249 -11.33 23.37 -21.18
C GLY A 249 -10.60 23.23 -22.51
N ASP A 250 -9.33 23.66 -22.52
CA ASP A 250 -8.42 23.54 -23.64
C ASP A 250 -7.22 22.68 -23.26
N GLY A 251 -6.91 21.67 -24.09
CA GLY A 251 -5.82 20.74 -23.81
C GLY A 251 -6.12 19.30 -24.22
N PHE A 252 -5.23 18.41 -23.78
CA PHE A 252 -5.31 16.98 -24.01
C PHE A 252 -4.84 16.24 -22.76
N ILE A 253 -5.58 15.21 -22.39
CA ILE A 253 -5.23 14.26 -21.34
C ILE A 253 -4.62 13.03 -21.98
N VAL A 254 -3.44 12.64 -21.51
CA VAL A 254 -2.74 11.42 -21.97
C VAL A 254 -2.62 10.46 -20.79
N ASN A 255 -3.35 9.35 -20.85
CA ASN A 255 -3.32 8.35 -19.79
C ASN A 255 -3.24 6.92 -20.35
N THR A 256 -3.11 5.95 -19.45
CA THR A 256 -3.19 4.54 -19.84
C THR A 256 -4.60 4.25 -20.31
N CYS A 257 -4.75 3.67 -21.50
CA CYS A 257 -6.03 3.27 -22.04
C CYS A 257 -6.83 2.40 -21.06
N GLY A 258 -8.12 2.68 -20.93
CA GLY A 258 -9.02 2.06 -19.95
C GLY A 258 -9.13 2.81 -18.62
N SER A 259 -8.17 3.68 -18.30
CA SER A 259 -8.23 4.55 -17.12
C SER A 259 -9.12 5.76 -17.37
N ASP A 260 -9.87 6.15 -16.35
CA ASP A 260 -10.70 7.35 -16.35
C ASP A 260 -9.85 8.63 -16.52
N PRO A 261 -10.09 9.46 -17.56
CA PRO A 261 -9.40 10.72 -17.74
C PRO A 261 -9.95 11.86 -16.87
N GLU A 262 -11.14 11.74 -16.28
CA GLU A 262 -11.82 12.81 -15.52
C GLU A 262 -10.97 13.46 -14.41
N PRO A 263 -10.18 12.72 -13.61
CA PRO A 263 -9.35 13.31 -12.55
C PRO A 263 -8.28 14.30 -13.06
N HIS A 264 -7.97 14.31 -14.35
CA HIS A 264 -6.97 15.18 -14.96
C HIS A 264 -7.57 16.47 -15.54
N CYS A 265 -8.89 16.64 -15.52
CA CYS A 265 -9.57 17.80 -16.12
C CYS A 265 -9.13 19.14 -15.51
N HIS A 266 -8.86 19.22 -14.22
CA HIS A 266 -8.44 20.48 -13.60
C HIS A 266 -7.05 20.93 -14.09
N SER A 267 -6.05 20.05 -13.97
CA SER A 267 -4.65 20.40 -14.26
C SER A 267 -4.30 20.40 -15.75
N GLU A 268 -4.89 19.51 -16.55
CA GLU A 268 -4.50 19.32 -17.94
C GLU A 268 -5.42 20.03 -18.94
N CYS A 269 -6.64 20.35 -18.51
CA CYS A 269 -7.65 21.03 -19.33
C CYS A 269 -7.94 22.46 -18.85
N ASN A 270 -7.26 22.94 -17.81
CA ASN A 270 -7.47 24.25 -17.19
C ASN A 270 -8.95 24.56 -16.95
N VAL A 271 -9.75 23.53 -16.62
CA VAL A 271 -11.15 23.74 -16.29
C VAL A 271 -11.15 24.52 -14.98
N PRO A 272 -11.69 25.75 -14.94
CA PRO A 272 -11.77 26.50 -13.70
C PRO A 272 -12.48 25.64 -12.67
N ASP A 273 -12.01 25.66 -11.43
CA ASP A 273 -12.80 25.15 -10.31
C ASP A 273 -14.08 26.00 -10.27
N ASP A 274 -15.11 25.52 -10.95
CA ASP A 274 -16.47 25.99 -10.74
C ASP A 274 -16.71 25.67 -9.26
N GLY A 275 -16.64 26.70 -8.40
CA GLY A 275 -16.69 26.59 -6.94
C GLY A 275 -18.02 26.06 -6.39
N GLY A 276 -18.56 25.01 -6.99
CA GLY A 276 -19.70 24.21 -6.63
C GLY A 276 -19.72 22.95 -7.50
N ASP A 277 -19.59 21.80 -6.83
CA ASP A 277 -20.06 20.48 -7.25
C ASP A 277 -19.80 20.04 -8.70
N GLY A 278 -18.71 19.30 -8.89
CA GLY A 278 -18.48 18.47 -10.08
C GLY A 278 -17.50 17.35 -9.76
N GLY A 279 -18.03 16.23 -9.26
CA GLY A 279 -17.24 15.04 -8.93
C GLY A 279 -18.16 13.83 -8.78
N ASP A 280 -18.52 13.21 -9.89
CA ASP A 280 -19.18 11.91 -9.90
C ASP A 280 -18.14 10.81 -10.06
N GLY A 281 -17.60 10.32 -8.95
CA GLY A 281 -16.76 9.11 -8.99
C GLY A 281 -16.27 8.55 -7.65
N GLU A 282 -15.98 9.40 -6.67
CA GLU A 282 -15.53 8.98 -5.34
C GLU A 282 -16.34 9.79 -4.31
N GLY A 283 -17.54 9.35 -3.98
CA GLY A 283 -18.31 9.99 -2.91
C GLY A 283 -17.60 9.86 -1.57
N MET A 284 -16.74 10.83 -1.23
CA MET A 284 -16.21 11.09 0.12
C MET A 284 -15.75 12.54 0.36
N ASP A 285 -15.98 13.52 -0.52
CA ASP A 285 -15.50 14.90 -0.31
C ASP A 285 -16.57 16.01 -0.29
N ASP A 286 -17.84 15.66 -0.17
CA ASP A 286 -18.79 16.63 0.36
C ASP A 286 -19.62 16.01 1.48
N CYS A 287 -19.34 16.44 2.71
CA CYS A 287 -20.10 16.09 3.91
C CYS A 287 -21.52 16.72 3.88
N GLY A 288 -22.17 16.76 2.73
CA GLY A 288 -23.37 17.55 2.47
C GLY A 288 -23.19 19.04 2.77
N GLY A 289 -22.02 19.61 2.43
CA GLY A 289 -21.64 20.99 2.72
C GLY A 289 -21.22 21.26 4.17
N ALA A 290 -20.89 20.23 4.97
CA ALA A 290 -20.47 20.44 6.35
C ALA A 290 -19.08 21.12 6.42
N ASP A 291 -18.94 22.08 7.34
CA ASP A 291 -17.70 22.82 7.56
C ASP A 291 -16.66 21.94 8.25
N LEU A 292 -15.72 21.40 7.48
CA LEU A 292 -14.63 20.57 8.01
C LEU A 292 -13.67 21.31 8.95
N LEU A 293 -13.68 22.64 8.97
CA LEU A 293 -12.74 23.41 9.78
C LEU A 293 -13.30 23.75 11.15
N ASN A 294 -14.62 23.85 11.29
CA ASN A 294 -15.27 24.33 12.51
C ASN A 294 -16.49 23.52 12.96
N ASP A 295 -17.01 22.57 12.17
CA ASP A 295 -18.11 21.70 12.60
C ASP A 295 -17.59 20.62 13.56
N PRO A 296 -18.00 20.63 14.85
CA PRO A 296 -17.58 19.62 15.81
C PRO A 296 -18.09 18.21 15.48
N ASN A 297 -18.98 18.03 14.50
CA ASN A 297 -19.46 16.71 14.06
C ASN A 297 -18.79 16.20 12.77
N ASN A 298 -18.00 17.05 12.10
CA ASN A 298 -17.34 16.74 10.84
C ASN A 298 -15.91 17.31 10.82
N CYS A 299 -15.19 17.26 11.93
CA CYS A 299 -13.94 18.00 12.06
C CYS A 299 -12.78 17.35 11.29
N GLY A 300 -12.26 18.00 10.25
CA GLY A 300 -11.15 17.51 9.42
C GLY A 300 -11.54 16.43 8.41
N PHE A 301 -12.53 15.60 8.73
CA PHE A 301 -13.18 14.68 7.78
C PHE A 301 -14.63 14.42 8.19
N CYS A 302 -15.46 13.99 7.23
CA CYS A 302 -16.89 13.74 7.45
C CYS A 302 -17.12 12.74 8.59
N GLY A 303 -18.01 13.08 9.51
CA GLY A 303 -18.38 12.23 10.64
C GLY A 303 -17.36 12.15 11.78
N LEU A 304 -16.24 12.90 11.73
CA LEU A 304 -15.38 13.03 12.90
C LEU A 304 -16.03 13.93 13.94
N VAL A 305 -16.60 13.32 14.98
CA VAL A 305 -17.20 14.02 16.10
C VAL A 305 -16.17 14.26 17.21
N CYS A 306 -15.95 15.52 17.60
CA CYS A 306 -14.98 15.91 18.62
C CYS A 306 -15.36 15.57 20.07
N GLY A 307 -16.38 14.75 20.30
CA GLY A 307 -16.85 14.36 21.63
C GLY A 307 -17.27 15.57 22.47
N SER A 308 -16.62 15.78 23.62
CA SER A 308 -16.80 16.99 24.45
C SER A 308 -15.92 18.17 24.03
N GLY A 309 -15.08 17.97 23.01
CA GLY A 309 -14.20 19.00 22.44
C GLY A 309 -14.90 19.80 21.34
N PHE A 310 -14.11 20.62 20.66
CA PHE A 310 -14.54 21.50 19.58
C PHE A 310 -13.63 21.31 18.37
N CYS A 311 -14.13 21.66 17.18
CA CYS A 311 -13.31 21.64 15.97
C CYS A 311 -12.54 22.94 15.81
N GLN A 312 -11.23 22.85 15.61
CA GLN A 312 -10.39 23.99 15.33
C GLN A 312 -9.48 23.71 14.14
N ASN A 313 -9.72 24.42 13.04
CA ASN A 313 -8.94 24.27 11.80
C ASN A 313 -8.82 22.80 11.36
N GLY A 314 -9.91 22.04 11.48
CA GLY A 314 -9.97 20.63 11.11
C GLY A 314 -9.34 19.66 12.13
N VAL A 315 -9.05 20.11 13.35
CA VAL A 315 -8.53 19.26 14.43
C VAL A 315 -9.43 19.38 15.66
N CYS A 316 -9.83 18.23 16.21
CA CYS A 316 -10.54 18.20 17.49
C CYS A 316 -9.62 18.62 18.63
N ALA A 317 -10.01 19.65 19.36
CA ALA A 317 -9.31 20.16 20.51
C ALA A 317 -10.14 19.98 21.78
N GLU A 318 -9.47 19.74 22.91
CA GLU A 318 -10.12 19.26 24.15
C GLU A 318 -10.97 20.32 24.87
N SER A 319 -10.78 21.62 24.59
CA SER A 319 -11.49 22.70 25.31
C SER A 319 -11.63 23.98 24.50
N ASP A 320 -12.86 24.48 24.33
CA ASP A 320 -13.14 25.70 23.56
C ASP A 320 -12.28 26.88 24.06
N PRO A 321 -11.48 27.54 23.20
CA PRO A 321 -10.58 28.64 23.56
C PRO A 321 -11.33 29.85 24.15
N CYS A 322 -12.64 29.95 23.96
CA CYS A 322 -13.45 31.03 24.52
C CYS A 322 -13.92 30.76 25.94
N THR A 323 -13.86 29.50 26.41
CA THR A 323 -14.24 29.09 27.78
C THR A 323 -13.56 29.92 28.88
N PRO A 324 -12.23 30.18 28.85
CA PRO A 324 -11.57 30.97 29.88
C PRO A 324 -12.06 32.41 29.97
N THR A 325 -12.66 32.93 28.89
CA THR A 325 -13.16 34.31 28.83
C THR A 325 -14.66 34.43 29.11
N GLY A 326 -15.38 33.31 29.25
CA GLY A 326 -16.83 33.29 29.40
C GLY A 326 -17.58 33.83 28.18
N ARG A 327 -16.94 33.84 27.01
CA ARG A 327 -17.49 34.32 25.73
C ARG A 327 -17.91 33.15 24.85
N THR A 328 -18.70 33.44 23.83
CA THR A 328 -19.14 32.44 22.85
C THR A 328 -18.17 32.42 21.67
N ASN A 329 -17.80 31.22 21.22
CA ASN A 329 -17.01 31.04 20.01
C ASN A 329 -17.90 31.14 18.77
N CYS A 330 -17.68 32.17 17.95
CA CYS A 330 -18.31 32.35 16.66
C CYS A 330 -17.24 32.29 15.58
N ASN A 331 -17.06 31.12 14.95
CA ASN A 331 -16.08 30.89 13.89
C ASN A 331 -14.65 31.32 14.28
N ASN A 332 -14.14 30.79 15.39
CA ASN A 332 -12.83 31.10 15.97
C ASN A 332 -12.68 32.53 16.52
N GLN A 333 -13.79 33.24 16.74
CA GLN A 333 -13.80 34.52 17.44
C GLN A 333 -14.57 34.43 18.76
N CYS A 334 -13.92 34.81 19.87
CA CYS A 334 -14.57 34.86 21.17
C CYS A 334 -15.33 36.18 21.34
N VAL A 335 -16.63 36.13 21.09
CA VAL A 335 -17.52 37.29 21.09
C VAL A 335 -18.48 37.25 22.28
N ASP A 336 -18.86 38.44 22.75
CA ASP A 336 -19.87 38.58 23.79
C ASP A 336 -21.23 38.81 23.14
N LEU A 337 -22.08 37.77 23.11
CA LEU A 337 -23.41 37.84 22.51
C LEU A 337 -24.33 38.86 23.20
N MET A 338 -23.96 39.36 24.38
CA MET A 338 -24.76 40.32 25.15
C MET A 338 -24.49 41.78 24.75
N THR A 339 -23.37 42.04 24.09
CA THR A 339 -22.88 43.41 23.85
C THR A 339 -22.29 43.63 22.46
N ASP A 340 -21.96 42.58 21.70
CA ASP A 340 -21.41 42.71 20.36
C ASP A 340 -22.52 42.99 19.33
N PRO A 341 -22.53 44.17 18.67
CA PRO A 341 -23.53 44.53 17.67
C PRO A 341 -23.50 43.66 16.40
N ASN A 342 -22.43 42.89 16.16
CA ASN A 342 -22.33 41.96 15.02
C ASN A 342 -22.75 40.52 15.35
N HIS A 343 -22.96 40.20 16.63
CA HIS A 343 -23.24 38.84 17.13
C HIS A 343 -24.32 38.86 18.23
N CYS A 344 -25.31 39.73 18.13
CA CYS A 344 -26.23 39.99 19.23
C CYS A 344 -27.23 38.84 19.42
N GLY A 345 -27.17 38.18 20.56
CA GLY A 345 -28.02 37.02 20.90
C GLY A 345 -27.61 35.70 20.22
N ALA A 346 -26.94 35.74 19.07
CA ALA A 346 -26.41 34.57 18.37
C ALA A 346 -25.21 34.92 17.48
N CYS A 347 -24.37 33.93 17.16
CA CYS A 347 -23.28 34.09 16.21
C CYS A 347 -23.78 34.54 14.83
N GLY A 348 -23.16 35.57 14.25
CA GLY A 348 -23.48 36.09 12.93
C GLY A 348 -24.82 36.82 12.86
N LEU A 349 -25.39 37.23 13.99
CA LEU A 349 -26.65 37.97 14.06
C LEU A 349 -26.40 39.47 14.35
N PRO A 350 -26.16 40.30 13.32
CA PRO A 350 -25.96 41.73 13.52
C PRO A 350 -27.26 42.48 13.80
N CYS A 351 -27.19 43.55 14.60
CA CYS A 351 -28.35 44.40 14.91
C CYS A 351 -28.77 45.33 13.77
N GLY A 352 -27.92 45.54 12.77
CA GLY A 352 -28.14 46.48 11.67
C GLY A 352 -27.81 47.93 12.02
N ASP A 353 -27.77 48.78 10.99
CA ASP A 353 -27.33 50.18 11.13
C ASP A 353 -28.26 51.01 12.03
N GLY A 354 -27.66 51.73 12.99
CA GLY A 354 -28.39 52.57 13.95
C GLY A 354 -28.96 51.81 15.14
N TRP A 355 -28.53 50.56 15.36
CA TRP A 355 -28.93 49.73 16.49
C TRP A 355 -27.70 49.25 17.28
N GLU A 356 -27.86 49.08 18.59
CA GLU A 356 -26.85 48.55 19.50
C GLU A 356 -27.30 47.21 20.10
N CYS A 357 -26.35 46.38 20.52
CA CYS A 357 -26.63 45.16 21.26
C CYS A 357 -26.59 45.44 22.77
N SER A 358 -27.69 45.15 23.46
CA SER A 358 -27.77 45.26 24.91
C SER A 358 -28.55 44.07 25.46
N GLY A 359 -27.91 43.28 26.33
CA GLY A 359 -28.56 42.13 26.94
C GLY A 359 -28.89 41.00 25.97
N GLY A 360 -28.23 40.95 24.80
CA GLY A 360 -28.51 39.96 23.75
C GLY A 360 -29.68 40.33 22.84
N GLU A 361 -30.19 41.55 22.94
CA GLU A 361 -31.24 42.08 22.07
C GLU A 361 -30.79 43.39 21.42
N CYS A 362 -31.30 43.64 20.22
CA CYS A 362 -30.98 44.84 19.46
C CYS A 362 -31.92 46.00 19.85
N PHE A 363 -31.35 47.15 20.17
CA PHE A 363 -32.08 48.38 20.50
C PHE A 363 -31.70 49.53 19.55
N PRO A 364 -32.64 50.40 19.16
CA PRO A 364 -32.32 51.56 18.36
C PRO A 364 -31.46 52.55 19.17
N ILE A 365 -30.38 53.04 18.56
CA ILE A 365 -29.53 54.08 19.12
C ILE A 365 -30.31 55.40 19.05
N LEU A 366 -30.83 55.85 20.19
CA LEU A 366 -31.48 57.15 20.30
C LEU A 366 -30.39 58.23 20.41
N ASN A 367 -30.10 58.89 19.29
CA ASN A 367 -29.29 60.12 19.26
C ASN A 367 -30.02 61.32 19.86
#